data_AF-A0A6G0Y7I6-F1
#
_entry.id   AF-A0A6G0Y7I6-F1
#
_cell.length_a   1.000
_cell.length_b   1.000
_cell.length_c   1.000
_cell.angle_alpha   90.00
_cell.angle_beta   90.00
_cell.angle_gamma   90.00
#
_symmetry.space_group_name_H-M   'P 1'
#
loop_
_entity.id
_entity.type
_entity.pdbx_description
1 polymer ?
#
loop_
_entity_poly.entity_id
_entity_poly.type
_entity_poly.pdbx_seq_one_letter_code
_entity_poly.pdbx_strand_id
1 'polypeptide(L)' 'IRKITIVIVIVEKNQPGCFKDELKSEILLEFITLRPKLYAYKTNKDEVKKAKGVKKYVINNHIKFDKYLNKLNAYIYNII' A
#
# COMPACT_ATOMS: atom_id res chain seq x y z
N ILE A 1 -11.38 -6.69 9.27
CA ILE A 1 -10.35 -6.08 8.39
C ILE A 1 -9.52 -5.15 9.26
N ARG A 2 -8.29 -5.55 9.54
CA ARG A 2 -7.42 -4.85 10.50
C ARG A 2 -6.67 -3.74 9.78
N LYS A 3 -6.64 -2.55 10.37
CA LYS A 3 -5.66 -1.51 10.05
C LYS A 3 -4.30 -2.10 10.42
N ILE A 4 -3.57 -2.61 9.43
CA ILE A 4 -2.26 -3.21 9.66
C ILE A 4 -1.26 -2.07 9.68
N THR A 5 -0.99 -1.53 10.88
CA THR A 5 0.18 -0.67 11.10
C THR A 5 1.40 -1.57 11.07
N ILE A 6 2.07 -1.65 9.93
CA ILE A 6 3.32 -2.40 9.79
C ILE A 6 4.46 -1.48 10.28
N VAL A 7 4.87 -1.63 11.53
CA VAL A 7 6.15 -1.06 12.01
C VAL A 7 7.23 -2.07 11.67
N ILE A 8 7.87 -1.90 10.52
CA ILE A 8 9.04 -2.69 10.14
C ILE A 8 10.28 -2.00 10.73
N VAL A 9 10.93 -2.66 11.69
CA VAL A 9 12.28 -2.30 12.17
C VAL A 9 13.26 -3.24 11.49
N ILE A 10 14.04 -2.72 10.52
CA ILE A 10 15.04 -3.52 9.78
C ILE A 10 16.41 -3.17 10.31
N VAL A 11 17.16 -4.18 10.73
CA VAL A 11 18.58 -4.08 11.06
C VAL A 11 19.35 -4.39 9.78
N GLU A 12 19.97 -3.38 9.16
CA GLU A 12 20.70 -3.57 7.91
C GLU A 12 21.99 -4.37 8.12
N LYS A 13 22.10 -5.50 7.42
CA LYS A 13 23.39 -6.05 6.98
C LYS A 13 23.32 -6.15 5.46
N ASN A 14 24.24 -5.49 4.76
CA ASN A 14 24.37 -5.53 3.30
C ASN A 14 24.88 -6.90 2.83
N GLN A 15 24.10 -7.95 3.07
CA GLN A 15 24.41 -9.33 2.72
C GLN A 15 23.35 -9.90 1.77
N PRO A 16 23.75 -10.75 0.81
CA PRO A 16 22.80 -11.46 -0.02
C PRO A 16 21.93 -12.38 0.85
N GLY A 17 20.61 -12.36 0.63
CA GLY A 17 19.63 -13.12 1.42
C GLY A 17 18.98 -12.33 2.55
N CYS A 18 19.46 -11.12 2.86
CA CYS A 18 18.80 -10.21 3.81
C CYS A 18 17.74 -9.33 3.11
N PHE A 19 16.66 -9.00 3.83
CA PHE A 19 15.67 -8.03 3.36
C PHE A 19 16.25 -6.62 3.43
N LYS A 20 16.07 -5.87 2.33
CA LYS A 20 16.41 -4.45 2.28
C LYS A 20 15.26 -3.61 2.82
N ASP A 21 15.59 -2.42 3.30
CA ASP A 21 14.59 -1.38 3.52
C ASP A 21 14.06 -0.84 2.18
N GLU A 22 12.85 -1.26 1.82
CA GLU A 22 12.20 -0.83 0.58
C GLU A 22 11.59 0.57 0.66
N LEU A 23 11.33 1.07 1.86
CA LEU A 23 10.67 2.36 2.07
C LEU A 23 11.65 3.50 2.31
N LYS A 24 12.96 3.26 2.14
CA LYS A 24 14.02 4.28 2.32
C LYS A 24 13.90 5.00 3.67
N SER A 25 13.65 4.23 4.73
CA SER A 25 13.44 4.70 6.09
C SER A 25 12.21 5.59 6.28
N GLU A 26 11.23 5.50 5.37
CA GLU A 26 9.93 6.11 5.56
C GLU A 26 8.96 5.18 6.27
N ILE A 27 8.22 5.77 7.20
CA ILE A 27 7.20 5.04 7.97
C ILE A 27 5.97 4.83 7.07
N LEU A 28 5.56 3.56 6.94
CA LEU A 28 4.29 3.18 6.33
C LEU A 28 3.15 3.49 7.30
N LEU A 29 2.31 4.47 6.96
CA LEU A 29 1.20 4.88 7.82
C LEU A 29 -0.03 4.00 7.60
N GLU A 30 -0.41 3.84 6.34
CA GLU A 30 -1.64 3.13 5.96
C GLU A 30 -1.40 2.27 4.73
N PHE A 31 -1.91 1.04 4.77
CA PHE A 31 -1.78 0.06 3.70
C PHE A 31 -3.14 -0.56 3.40
N ILE A 32 -3.58 -0.46 2.14
CA ILE A 32 -4.84 -1.02 1.66
C ILE A 32 -4.56 -1.98 0.52
N THR A 33 -5.10 -3.20 0.63
CA THR A 33 -5.02 -4.21 -0.42
C THR A 33 -6.39 -4.71 -0.78
N LEU A 34 -6.63 -4.84 -2.09
CA LEU A 34 -7.87 -5.43 -2.62
C LEU A 34 -7.58 -6.78 -3.29
N ARG A 35 -6.42 -6.91 -3.95
CA ARG A 35 -6.00 -8.12 -4.70
C ARG A 35 -4.47 -8.14 -4.83
N PRO A 36 -3.82 -9.30 -5.08
CA PRO A 36 -2.43 -9.32 -5.51
C PRO A 36 -2.13 -8.31 -6.63
N LYS A 37 -1.09 -7.49 -6.43
CA LYS A 37 -0.67 -6.41 -7.36
C LYS A 37 -1.72 -5.31 -7.59
N LEU A 38 -2.70 -5.19 -6.68
CA LEU A 38 -3.65 -4.09 -6.57
C LEU A 38 -3.72 -3.59 -5.12
N TYR A 39 -2.94 -2.56 -4.83
CA TYR A 39 -2.78 -2.01 -3.50
C TYR A 39 -2.50 -0.52 -3.55
N ALA A 40 -2.78 0.16 -2.46
CA ALA A 40 -2.43 1.55 -2.25
C ALA A 40 -1.88 1.72 -0.85
N TYR A 41 -0.89 2.58 -0.69
CA TYR A 41 -0.29 2.83 0.61
C TYR A 41 0.14 4.28 0.75
N LYS A 42 0.15 4.73 1.99
CA LYS A 42 0.51 6.09 2.36
C LYS A 42 1.72 6.05 3.27
N THR A 43 2.78 6.75 2.88
CA THR A 43 3.93 7.04 3.74
C THR A 43 3.76 8.43 4.34
N ASN A 44 4.72 8.85 5.16
CA ASN A 44 4.72 10.21 5.69
C ASN A 44 4.85 11.29 4.59
N LYS A 45 5.39 10.95 3.42
CA LYS A 45 5.61 11.90 2.33
C LYS A 45 4.63 11.72 1.18
N ASP A 46 4.43 10.48 0.74
CA ASP A 46 3.78 10.19 -0.53
C ASP A 46 2.68 9.14 -0.41
N GLU A 47 1.75 9.20 -1.37
CA GLU A 47 0.78 8.14 -1.61
C GLU A 47 1.21 7.33 -2.84
N VAL A 48 1.43 6.04 -2.66
CA VAL A 48 1.81 5.13 -3.73
C VAL A 48 0.65 4.21 -4.07
N LYS A 49 0.32 4.16 -5.35
CA LYS A 49 -0.77 3.33 -5.90
C LYS A 49 -0.22 2.32 -6.89
N LYS A 50 -0.63 1.07 -6.72
CA LYS A 50 -0.32 -0.02 -7.65
C LYS A 50 -1.60 -0.64 -8.16
N ALA A 51 -1.72 -0.68 -9.49
CA ALA A 51 -2.76 -1.43 -10.18
C ALA A 51 -2.14 -2.10 -11.41
N LYS A 52 -1.94 -3.42 -11.35
CA LYS A 52 -1.44 -4.18 -12.50
C LYS A 52 -2.41 -4.05 -13.69
N GLY A 53 -1.87 -3.77 -14.88
CA GLY A 53 -2.65 -3.66 -16.12
C GLY A 53 -3.24 -2.27 -16.39
N VAL A 54 -3.11 -1.33 -15.44
CA VAL A 54 -3.56 0.06 -15.62
C VAL A 54 -2.37 0.95 -15.96
N LYS A 55 -2.54 1.85 -16.94
CA LYS A 55 -1.49 2.81 -17.32
C LYS A 55 -1.22 3.77 -16.15
N LYS A 56 0.06 4.10 -15.91
CA LYS A 56 0.48 4.94 -14.78
C LYS A 56 -0.21 6.31 -14.72
N TYR A 57 -0.39 6.99 -15.86
CA TYR A 57 -1.08 8.29 -15.88
C TYR A 57 -2.54 8.19 -15.42
N VAL A 58 -3.22 7.08 -15.72
CA VAL A 58 -4.59 6.84 -15.27
C VAL A 58 -4.59 6.63 -13.74
N ILE A 59 -3.61 5.89 -13.22
CA ILE A 59 -3.46 5.67 -11.78
C ILE A 59 -3.23 6.99 -11.06
N ASN A 60 -2.35 7.84 -11.58
CA ASN A 60 -2.02 9.11 -10.92
C ASN A 60 -3.17 10.12 -10.97
N ASN A 61 -3.86 10.23 -12.11
CA ASN A 61 -4.88 11.26 -12.31
C ASN A 61 -6.29 10.84 -11.85
N HIS A 62 -6.67 9.57 -12.03
CA HIS A 62 -8.05 9.13 -11.82
C HIS A 62 -8.26 8.23 -10.59
N ILE A 63 -7.20 7.62 -10.06
CA ILE A 63 -7.32 6.69 -8.93
C ILE A 63 -6.78 7.38 -7.68
N LYS A 64 -7.66 7.64 -6.71
CA LYS A 64 -7.32 8.21 -5.40
C LYS A 64 -7.38 7.12 -4.31
N PHE A 65 -6.63 7.31 -3.22
CA PHE A 65 -6.67 6.44 -2.04
C PHE A 65 -8.09 6.14 -1.56
N ASP A 66 -8.93 7.17 -1.45
CA ASP A 66 -10.32 7.06 -1.00
C ASP A 66 -11.14 6.05 -1.81
N LYS A 67 -10.84 5.89 -3.10
CA LYS A 67 -11.55 4.93 -3.94
C LYS A 67 -11.24 3.50 -3.52
N TYR A 68 -10.02 3.22 -3.08
CA TYR A 68 -9.65 1.93 -2.51
C TYR A 68 -10.32 1.71 -1.15
N LEU A 69 -10.33 2.74 -0.29
CA LEU A 69 -10.98 2.68 1.01
C LEU A 69 -12.48 2.43 0.89
N ASN A 70 -13.17 3.17 0.01
CA ASN A 70 -14.59 3.00 -0.25
C ASN A 70 -14.92 1.61 -0.80
N LYS A 71 -14.07 1.06 -1.69
CA LYS A 71 -14.25 -0.30 -2.19
C LYS A 71 -14.03 -1.36 -1.12
N LEU A 72 -13.03 -1.18 -0.28
CA LEU A 72 -12.80 -2.05 0.86
C LEU A 72 -14.00 -2.01 1.81
N ASN A 73 -14.43 -0.82 2.23
CA ASN A 73 -15.57 -0.60 3.12
C ASN A 73 -16.85 -1.22 2.56
N ALA A 74 -17.19 -0.96 1.29
CA ALA A 74 -18.35 -1.58 0.65
C ALA A 74 -18.27 -3.11 0.70
N TYR A 75 -17.10 -3.70 0.45
CA TYR A 75 -16.91 -5.15 0.57
C TYR A 75 -17.16 -5.65 2.01
N ILE A 76 -16.74 -4.91 3.03
CA ILE A 76 -17.01 -5.26 4.43
C ILE A 76 -18.52 -5.25 4.71
N TYR A 77 -19.19 -4.15 4.37
CA TYR A 77 -20.62 -3.95 4.64
C TYR A 77 -21.55 -4.85 3.79
N ASN A 78 -21.05 -5.42 2.69
CA ASN A 78 -21.81 -6.41 1.92
C ASN A 78 -21.59 -7.85 2.42
N ILE A 79 -20.59 -8.06 3.29
CA ILE A 79 -20.29 -9.37 3.88
C ILE A 79 -20.89 -9.51 5.28
N ILE A 80 -20.97 -8.41 6.02
CA ILE A 80 -21.73 -8.31 7.28
C ILE A 80 -23.20 -8.11 6.94
#